data_AF-A0A7V9D5E0-F1
#
_entry.id   AF-A0A7V9D5E0-F1
#
_cell.length_a   1.000
_cell.length_b   1.000
_cell.length_c   1.000
_cell.angle_alpha   90.00
_cell.angle_beta   90.00
_cell.angle_gamma   90.00
#
_symmetry.space_group_name_H-M   'P 1'
#
loop_
_entity.id
_entity.type
_entity.pdbx_description
1 polymer ?
#
loop_
_entity_poly.entity_id
_entity_poly.type
_entity_poly.pdbx_seq_one_letter_code
_entity_poly.pdbx_strand_id
1 'polypeptide(L)'
;MAVHVFGIRHHGPGCARALRDALCTLEPDIVLVEGPPDAHAVLPALVRPEMKPPVALLVYAPENPQSAAYFPLVHYSPEWQALTYAFTRSIPARFMDLPQAYQLEQ
;
A
#
# COMPACT_ATOMS: atom_id res chain seq x y z
N MET A 1 -17.17 -11.24 -11.99
CA MET A 1 -16.00 -10.64 -11.32
C MET A 1 -15.07 -11.76 -10.90
N ALA A 2 -13.81 -11.73 -11.32
CA ALA A 2 -12.78 -12.65 -10.86
C ALA A 2 -11.95 -11.96 -9.77
N VAL A 3 -11.52 -12.73 -8.76
CA VAL A 3 -10.62 -12.24 -7.71
C VAL A 3 -9.28 -12.94 -7.90
N HIS A 4 -8.20 -12.15 -7.97
CA HIS A 4 -6.84 -12.64 -8.09
C HIS A 4 -6.08 -12.27 -6.81
N VAL A 5 -5.51 -13.27 -6.14
CA VAL A 5 -4.75 -13.08 -4.90
C VAL A 5 -3.28 -13.31 -5.18
N PHE A 6 -2.45 -12.34 -4.84
CA PHE A 6 -0.99 -12.41 -5.00
C PHE A 6 -0.34 -12.44 -3.62
N GLY A 7 0.24 -13.57 -3.24
CA GLY A 7 1.12 -13.63 -2.07
C GLY A 7 2.43 -12.87 -2.36
N ILE A 8 2.84 -11.99 -1.46
CA ILE A 8 4.00 -11.11 -1.67
C ILE A 8 5.06 -11.26 -0.59
N ARG A 9 6.26 -10.78 -0.92
CA ARG A 9 7.33 -10.50 0.05
C ARG A 9 7.56 -8.99 0.06
N HIS A 10 7.24 -8.31 1.17
CA HIS A 10 7.21 -6.84 1.32
C HIS A 10 8.45 -6.08 0.80
N HIS A 11 9.61 -6.74 0.70
CA HIS A 11 10.86 -6.17 0.18
C HIS A 11 11.56 -7.07 -0.86
N GLY A 12 10.78 -7.83 -1.64
CA GLY A 12 11.30 -8.72 -2.68
C GLY A 12 11.32 -8.05 -4.06
N PRO A 13 12.47 -7.64 -4.61
CA PRO A 13 12.52 -6.98 -5.93
C PRO A 13 12.02 -7.87 -7.07
N GLY A 14 12.24 -9.19 -6.99
CA GLY A 14 11.67 -10.14 -7.94
C GLY A 14 10.14 -10.24 -7.83
N CYS A 15 9.62 -10.23 -6.60
CA CYS A 15 8.18 -10.24 -6.34
C CYS A 15 7.50 -8.97 -6.86
N ALA A 16 8.11 -7.79 -6.59
CA ALA A 16 7.59 -6.51 -7.06
C ALA A 16 7.54 -6.43 -8.60
N ARG A 17 8.55 -6.96 -9.29
CA ARG A 17 8.55 -7.05 -10.75
C ARG A 17 7.44 -7.98 -11.26
N ALA A 18 7.36 -9.20 -10.74
CA ALA A 18 6.36 -10.18 -11.15
C ALA A 18 4.93 -9.68 -10.90
N LEU A 19 4.69 -9.01 -9.76
CA LEU A 19 3.39 -8.41 -9.45
C LEU A 19 3.04 -7.32 -10.46
N ARG A 20 3.98 -6.44 -10.79
CA ARG A 20 3.75 -5.39 -11.80
C ARG A 20 3.42 -5.99 -13.18
N ASP A 21 4.14 -7.03 -13.60
CA ASP A 21 3.87 -7.71 -14.87
C ASP A 21 2.47 -8.36 -14.88
N ALA A 22 2.08 -8.97 -13.75
CA ALA A 22 0.75 -9.55 -13.57
C ALA A 22 -0.35 -8.47 -13.61
N LEU A 23 -0.16 -7.33 -12.95
CA LEU A 23 -1.11 -6.21 -12.98
C LEU A 23 -1.28 -5.63 -14.39
N CYS A 24 -0.18 -5.50 -15.15
CA CYS A 24 -0.21 -5.05 -16.54
C CYS A 24 -0.97 -6.02 -17.45
N THR A 25 -0.93 -7.32 -17.15
CA THR A 25 -1.62 -8.36 -17.92
C THR A 25 -3.10 -8.47 -17.54
N LEU A 26 -3.39 -8.33 -16.24
CA LEU A 26 -4.73 -8.49 -15.68
C LEU A 26 -5.63 -7.28 -15.95
N GLU A 27 -5.05 -6.07 -15.95
CA GLU A 27 -5.79 -4.80 -16.08
C GLU A 27 -7.00 -4.72 -15.11
N PRO A 28 -6.75 -4.80 -13.78
CA PRO A 28 -7.84 -4.93 -12.81
C PRO A 28 -8.68 -3.66 -12.69
N ASP A 29 -9.97 -3.84 -12.39
CA ASP A 29 -10.89 -2.74 -12.08
C ASP A 29 -10.59 -2.06 -10.73
N ILE A 30 -9.91 -2.77 -9.81
CA ILE A 30 -9.55 -2.30 -8.47
C ILE A 30 -8.32 -3.05 -7.95
N VAL A 31 -7.45 -2.35 -7.21
CA VAL A 31 -6.31 -2.96 -6.51
C VAL A 31 -6.53 -2.85 -5.00
N LEU A 32 -6.47 -3.98 -4.30
CA LEU A 32 -6.50 -4.03 -2.84
C LEU A 32 -5.12 -4.44 -2.32
N VAL A 33 -4.63 -3.72 -1.32
CA VAL A 33 -3.29 -3.93 -0.75
C VAL A 33 -3.42 -4.07 0.76
N GLU A 34 -2.67 -5.01 1.35
CA GLU A 34 -2.55 -5.10 2.80
C GLU A 34 -1.97 -3.79 3.36
N GLY A 35 -2.61 -3.27 4.39
CA GLY A 35 -2.29 -2.01 5.05
C GLY A 35 -3.51 -1.41 5.75
N PRO A 36 -3.32 -0.37 6.56
CA PRO A 36 -4.34 0.14 7.47
C PRO A 36 -5.35 1.05 6.74
N PRO A 37 -6.67 0.74 6.77
CA PRO A 37 -7.68 1.60 6.16
C PRO A 37 -7.73 3.03 6.72
N ASP A 38 -7.29 3.24 7.96
CA ASP A 38 -7.21 4.58 8.59
C ASP A 38 -6.28 5.53 7.82
N ALA A 39 -5.31 4.98 7.08
CA ALA A 39 -4.38 5.73 6.26
C ALA A 39 -4.85 5.93 4.81
N HIS A 40 -6.07 5.51 4.45
CA HIS A 40 -6.52 5.56 3.06
C HIS A 40 -6.47 6.97 2.47
N ALA A 41 -6.78 7.99 3.27
CA ALA A 41 -6.79 9.39 2.84
C ALA A 41 -5.42 9.92 2.40
N VAL A 42 -4.32 9.30 2.83
CA VAL A 42 -2.96 9.72 2.44
C VAL A 42 -2.46 9.03 1.17
N LEU A 43 -3.13 7.97 0.69
CA LEU A 43 -2.71 7.23 -0.50
C LEU A 43 -2.50 8.10 -1.76
N PRO A 44 -3.33 9.13 -2.06
CA PRO A 44 -3.10 10.01 -3.21
C PRO A 44 -1.75 10.74 -3.18
N ALA A 45 -1.11 10.85 -2.01
CA ALA A 45 0.23 11.41 -1.88
C ALA A 45 1.31 10.58 -2.60
N LEU A 46 1.08 9.28 -2.83
CA LEU A 46 2.06 8.35 -3.42
C LEU A 46 2.47 8.73 -4.85
N VAL A 47 1.61 9.43 -5.59
CA VAL A 47 1.88 9.86 -6.97
C VAL A 47 2.37 11.30 -7.08
N ARG A 48 2.59 11.98 -5.96
CA ARG A 48 3.21 13.31 -5.99
C ARG A 48 4.69 13.19 -6.42
N PRO A 49 5.20 14.07 -7.30
CA PRO A 49 6.60 14.02 -7.77
C PRO A 49 7.64 14.06 -6.64
N GLU A 50 7.30 14.69 -5.52
CA GLU A 50 8.14 14.81 -4.33
C GLU A 50 8.14 13.54 -3.47
N MET A 51 7.14 12.67 -3.63
CA MET A 51 7.00 11.42 -2.87
C MET A 51 7.95 10.35 -3.44
N LYS A 52 9.20 10.40 -3.00
CA LYS A 52 10.27 9.51 -3.46
C LYS A 52 10.65 8.52 -2.36
N PRO A 53 10.51 7.20 -2.57
CA PRO A 53 10.93 6.21 -1.60
C PRO A 53 12.46 6.25 -1.41
N PRO A 54 12.99 5.88 -0.22
CA PRO A 54 12.30 5.24 0.89
C PRO A 54 11.40 6.21 1.67
N VAL A 55 10.15 5.80 1.92
CA VAL A 55 9.19 6.52 2.76
C VAL A 55 8.52 5.53 3.70
N ALA A 56 7.89 6.00 4.75
CA ALA A 56 7.07 5.16 5.62
C ALA A 56 5.70 5.80 5.79
N LEU A 57 4.66 4.96 5.74
CA LEU A 57 3.38 5.32 6.29
C LEU A 57 3.45 5.16 7.80
N LEU A 58 3.08 6.22 8.52
CA LEU A 58 3.03 6.26 9.97
C LEU A 58 1.57 6.39 10.42
N VAL A 59 1.13 5.46 11.26
CA VAL A 59 -0.15 5.54 11.96
C VAL A 59 0.14 5.55 13.45
N TYR A 60 -0.43 6.48 14.20
CA TYR A 60 -0.15 6.65 15.62
C TYR A 60 -1.39 7.14 16.37
N ALA A 61 -1.47 6.84 17.67
CA ALA A 61 -2.49 7.40 18.56
C ALA A 61 -2.13 8.86 18.90
N PRO A 62 -2.97 9.87 18.59
CA PRO A 62 -2.65 11.27 18.85
C PRO A 62 -2.35 11.58 20.32
N GLU A 63 -3.10 10.96 21.24
CA GLU A 63 -2.96 11.14 22.70
C GLU A 63 -1.79 10.33 23.28
N ASN A 64 -1.26 9.35 22.55
CA ASN A 64 -0.10 8.56 22.94
C ASN A 64 0.79 8.26 21.72
N PRO A 65 1.60 9.24 21.24
CA PRO A 65 2.37 9.09 20.00
C PRO A 65 3.43 7.98 20.01
N GLN A 66 3.75 7.42 21.18
CA GLN A 66 4.62 6.25 21.31
C GLN A 66 3.93 4.96 20.83
N SER A 67 2.60 4.93 20.84
CA SER A 67 1.79 3.88 20.24
C SER A 67 1.66 4.17 18.74
N ALA A 68 2.51 3.53 17.95
CA ALA A 68 2.61 3.77 16.52
C ALA A 68 2.95 2.50 15.73
N ALA A 69 2.42 2.43 14.51
CA ALA A 69 2.73 1.42 13.51
C ALA A 69 3.41 2.07 12.30
N TYR A 70 4.48 1.42 11.82
CA TYR A 70 5.28 1.88 10.70
C TYR A 70 5.17 0.88 9.56
N PHE A 71 4.81 1.36 8.37
CA PHE A 71 4.75 0.57 7.14
C PHE A 71 5.79 1.14 6.16
N PRO A 72 7.03 0.60 6.17
CA PRO A 72 8.10 1.11 5.30
C PRO A 72 7.85 0.69 3.85
N LEU A 73 8.02 1.65 2.93
CA LEU A 73 7.86 1.46 1.50
C LEU A 73 9.13 1.88 0.78
N VAL A 74 9.63 0.97 -0.06
CA VAL A 74 10.78 1.21 -0.94
C VAL A 74 10.37 1.05 -2.39
N HIS A 75 11.16 1.55 -3.33
CA HIS A 75 10.81 1.47 -4.76
C HIS A 75 10.63 0.03 -5.26
N TYR A 76 11.19 -0.96 -4.57
CA TYR A 76 11.03 -2.39 -4.86
C TYR A 76 10.08 -3.12 -3.87
N SER A 77 9.27 -2.40 -3.12
CA SER A 77 8.15 -2.97 -2.35
C SER A 77 7.01 -3.33 -3.32
N PRO A 78 6.45 -4.56 -3.28
CA PRO A 78 5.29 -4.93 -4.08
C PRO A 78 4.09 -3.99 -3.88
N GLU A 79 3.86 -3.54 -2.66
CA GLU A 79 2.82 -2.58 -2.26
C GLU A 79 3.02 -1.23 -2.94
N TRP A 80 4.25 -0.71 -2.89
CA TRP A 80 4.60 0.54 -3.58
C TRP A 80 4.33 0.43 -5.08
N GLN A 81 4.73 -0.68 -5.71
CA GLN A 81 4.50 -0.92 -7.13
C GLN A 81 3.00 -1.05 -7.43
N ALA A 82 2.23 -1.77 -6.63
CA ALA A 82 0.79 -1.97 -6.83
C ALA A 82 0.00 -0.67 -6.68
N LEU A 83 0.26 0.10 -5.62
CA LEU A 83 -0.39 1.39 -5.38
C LEU A 83 -0.02 2.40 -6.47
N THR A 84 1.26 2.53 -6.80
CA THR A 84 1.71 3.45 -7.87
C THR A 84 1.13 3.05 -9.22
N TYR A 85 1.11 1.76 -9.55
CA TYR A 85 0.49 1.26 -10.78
C TYR A 85 -0.98 1.67 -10.88
N ALA A 86 -1.75 1.48 -9.80
CA ALA A 86 -3.16 1.78 -9.78
C ALA A 86 -3.41 3.30 -9.93
N PHE A 87 -2.76 4.13 -9.11
CA PHE A 87 -2.96 5.58 -9.13
C PHE A 87 -2.50 6.22 -10.45
N THR A 88 -1.37 5.78 -11.02
CA THR A 88 -0.90 6.31 -12.32
C THR A 88 -1.83 5.98 -13.48
N ARG A 89 -2.66 4.94 -13.36
CA ARG A 89 -3.66 4.52 -14.34
C ARG A 89 -5.09 4.90 -13.98
N SER A 90 -5.28 5.67 -12.91
CA SER A 90 -6.62 6.01 -12.38
C SER A 90 -7.48 4.79 -12.00
N ILE A 91 -6.84 3.67 -11.66
CA ILE A 91 -7.49 2.49 -11.11
C ILE A 91 -7.69 2.73 -9.60
N PRO A 92 -8.90 2.55 -9.04
CA PRO A 92 -9.12 2.62 -7.61
C PRO A 92 -8.19 1.70 -6.83
N ALA A 93 -7.56 2.22 -5.77
CA ALA A 93 -6.70 1.44 -4.88
C ALA A 93 -7.14 1.61 -3.42
N ARG A 94 -7.17 0.51 -2.66
CA ARG A 94 -7.54 0.57 -1.23
C ARG A 94 -6.67 -0.33 -0.35
N PHE A 95 -6.43 0.16 0.87
CA PHE A 95 -6.02 -0.67 1.99
C PHE A 95 -7.18 -1.56 2.46
N MET A 96 -6.87 -2.78 2.91
CA MET A 96 -7.88 -3.78 3.27
C MET A 96 -7.65 -4.52 4.61
N ASP A 97 -6.67 -4.11 5.43
CA ASP A 97 -6.48 -4.75 6.73
C ASP A 97 -7.52 -4.27 7.76
N LEU A 98 -7.46 -4.85 8.96
CA LEU A 98 -8.17 -4.30 10.12
C LEU A 98 -7.64 -2.89 10.44
N PRO A 99 -8.50 -1.92 10.79
CA PRO A 99 -8.07 -0.60 11.26
C PRO A 99 -7.09 -0.69 12.44
N GLN A 100 -6.06 0.15 12.39
CA GLN A 100 -5.05 0.29 13.45
C GLN A 100 -5.64 0.86 14.73
N ALA A 101 -6.76 1.59 14.65
CA ALA A 101 -7.47 2.07 15.84
C ALA A 101 -7.73 0.95 16.87
N TYR A 102 -8.11 -0.26 16.42
CA TYR A 102 -8.36 -1.40 17.32
C TYR A 102 -7.10 -1.95 18.02
N GLN A 103 -5.92 -1.68 17.45
CA GLN A 103 -4.63 -2.10 18.03
C GLN A 103 -4.03 -0.99 18.90
N LEU A 104 -4.24 0.28 18.53
CA LEU A 104 -3.65 1.45 19.17
C LEU A 104 -4.47 2.01 20.35
N GLU A 105 -5.73 1.60 20.50
CA GLU A 105 -6.61 1.95 21.63
C GLU A 105 -6.37 1.10 22.91
N GLN A 106 -5.41 0.18 22.88
CA GLN A 106 -5.00 -0.63 24.05
C GLN A 106 -3.91 0.06 24.86
#